data_AF-A0A2S5N2J2-F1
#
_entry.id   AF-A0A2S5N2J2-F1
#
_cell.length_a   1.000
_cell.length_b   1.000
_cell.length_c   1.000
_cell.angle_alpha   90.00
_cell.angle_beta   90.00
_cell.angle_gamma   90.00
#
_symmetry.space_group_name_H-M   'P 1'
#
loop_
_entity.id
_entity.type
_entity.pdbx_description
1 polymer ?
#
loop_
_entity_poly.entity_id
_entity_poly.type
_entity_poly.pdbx_seq_one_letter_code
_entity_poly.pdbx_strand_id
1 'polypeptide(L)'
;MHLSKQSKFIANLALTLSILFVLFAANFNAWAINVEKPNADNYAAALLSQHKALSKRLANNQFNRPITLNSSETPEQLKGEIYAVLDYPFATVNNALNQPKHWCDALILHINIKYCRAETNKTGTVMHLNLGKKHDQTLAETYKASFNYQEISKA
;
A
#
# COMPACT_ATOMS: atom_id res chain seq x y z
N MET A 1 -32.86 34.53 52.95
CA MET A 1 -31.53 33.86 52.97
C MET A 1 -31.50 32.53 52.17
N HIS A 2 -32.34 32.36 51.13
CA HIS A 2 -32.45 31.09 50.37
C HIS A 2 -31.96 31.19 48.91
N LEU A 3 -31.80 32.40 48.37
CA LEU A 3 -31.40 32.65 46.97
C LEU A 3 -29.88 32.54 46.72
N SER A 4 -29.02 32.71 47.75
CA SER A 4 -27.56 32.67 47.58
C SER A 4 -26.96 31.26 47.50
N LYS A 5 -27.69 30.24 48.00
CA LYS A 5 -27.23 28.84 48.00
C LYS A 5 -27.39 28.18 46.63
N GLN A 6 -28.51 28.48 45.94
CA GLN A 6 -28.80 28.03 44.56
C GLN A 6 -27.77 28.54 43.54
N SER A 7 -27.46 29.84 43.59
CA SER A 7 -26.46 30.48 42.70
C SER A 7 -25.06 29.88 42.84
N LYS A 8 -24.61 29.59 44.07
CA LYS A 8 -23.31 28.96 44.32
C LYS A 8 -23.25 27.51 43.85
N PHE A 9 -24.37 26.79 43.90
CA PHE A 9 -24.45 25.41 43.44
C PHE A 9 -24.36 25.30 41.91
N ILE A 10 -25.06 26.20 41.20
CA ILE A 10 -25.03 26.29 39.73
C ILE A 10 -23.64 26.74 39.24
N ALA A 11 -23.02 27.72 39.91
CA ALA A 11 -21.67 28.18 39.58
C ALA A 11 -20.62 27.07 39.78
N ASN A 12 -20.71 26.30 40.86
CA ASN A 12 -19.79 25.19 41.12
C ASN A 12 -19.98 24.03 40.13
N LEU A 13 -21.22 23.76 39.68
CA LEU A 13 -21.50 22.74 38.67
C LEU A 13 -21.00 23.16 37.28
N ALA A 14 -21.15 24.43 36.91
CA ALA A 14 -20.61 24.97 35.66
C ALA A 14 -19.08 24.99 35.65
N LEU A 15 -18.45 25.29 36.78
CA LEU A 15 -16.99 25.28 36.92
C LEU A 15 -16.41 23.87 36.83
N THR A 16 -17.06 22.86 37.43
CA THR A 16 -16.61 21.46 37.35
C THR A 16 -16.81 20.87 35.96
N LEU A 17 -17.91 21.18 35.26
CA LEU A 17 -18.11 20.76 33.87
C LEU A 17 -17.08 21.41 32.91
N SER A 18 -16.72 22.67 33.14
CA SER A 18 -15.72 23.38 32.33
C SER A 18 -14.31 22.79 32.50
N ILE A 19 -13.93 22.41 33.72
CA ILE A 19 -12.64 21.78 34.02
C ILE A 19 -12.57 20.37 33.39
N LEU A 20 -13.67 19.60 33.40
CA LEU A 20 -13.73 18.28 32.78
C LEU A 20 -13.58 18.35 31.24
N PHE A 21 -14.14 19.38 30.60
CA PHE A 21 -14.06 19.58 29.15
C PHE A 21 -12.64 19.94 28.69
N VAL A 22 -11.91 20.76 29.47
CA VAL A 22 -10.51 21.14 29.17
C VAL A 22 -9.56 19.94 29.32
N LEU A 23 -9.80 19.05 30.29
CA LEU A 23 -8.99 17.84 30.48
C LEU A 23 -9.20 16.78 29.37
N PHE A 24 -10.37 16.76 28.73
CA PHE A 24 -10.64 15.85 27.61
C PHE A 24 -10.00 16.34 26.30
N ALA A 25 -9.99 17.65 26.03
CA ALA A 25 -9.43 18.22 24.80
C ALA A 25 -7.89 18.14 24.72
N ALA A 26 -7.18 18.11 25.85
CA ALA A 26 -5.72 18.08 25.88
C ALA A 26 -5.10 16.72 25.48
N ASN A 27 -5.90 15.64 25.38
CA ASN A 27 -5.40 14.29 25.09
C ASN A 27 -5.50 13.86 23.61
N PHE A 28 -5.92 14.75 22.69
CA PHE A 28 -6.12 14.40 21.28
C PHE A 28 -4.88 14.52 20.36
N ASN A 29 -3.71 14.89 20.88
CA ASN A 29 -2.50 15.10 20.06
C ASN A 29 -1.59 13.86 19.91
N ALA A 30 -1.99 12.69 20.41
CA ALA A 30 -1.14 11.50 20.47
C ALA A 30 -1.39 10.45 19.35
N TRP A 31 -2.04 10.84 18.25
CA TRP A 31 -2.20 9.99 17.05
C TRP A 31 -1.49 10.58 15.82
N ALA A 32 -0.37 11.26 16.01
CA ALA A 32 0.60 11.40 14.93
C ALA A 32 1.47 10.14 14.93
N ILE A 33 1.02 9.10 14.20
CA ILE A 33 1.84 7.92 13.94
C ILE A 33 2.98 8.40 13.04
N ASN A 34 4.15 8.65 13.61
CA ASN A 34 5.38 8.76 12.82
C ASN A 34 5.59 7.39 12.19
N VAL A 35 5.11 7.19 10.97
CA VAL A 35 5.49 6.04 10.15
C VAL A 35 6.96 6.27 9.80
N GLU A 36 7.84 5.81 10.68
CA GLU A 36 9.26 5.84 10.43
C GLU A 36 9.52 5.00 9.17
N LYS A 37 10.03 5.67 8.13
CA LYS A 37 10.34 5.01 6.87
C LYS A 37 11.31 3.86 7.19
N PRO A 38 10.98 2.62 6.85
CA PRO A 38 11.87 1.50 7.16
C PRO A 38 13.23 1.75 6.50
N ASN A 39 14.32 1.61 7.27
CA ASN A 39 15.67 1.56 6.69
C ASN A 39 15.79 0.32 5.77
N ALA A 40 16.69 0.34 4.79
CA ALA A 40 16.98 -0.78 3.91
C ALA A 40 17.22 -2.10 4.68
N ASP A 41 17.89 -2.02 5.83
CA ASP A 41 18.13 -3.17 6.73
C ASP A 41 16.81 -3.75 7.29
N ASN A 42 15.83 -2.90 7.58
CA ASN A 42 14.50 -3.32 8.04
C ASN A 42 13.75 -4.04 6.91
N TYR A 43 13.89 -3.57 5.66
CA TYR A 43 13.27 -4.24 4.51
C TYR A 43 13.90 -5.60 4.21
N ALA A 44 15.23 -5.70 4.26
CA ALA A 44 15.93 -6.96 4.04
C ALA A 44 15.59 -8.00 5.13
N ALA A 45 15.60 -7.59 6.40
CA ALA A 45 15.19 -8.46 7.52
C ALA A 45 13.72 -8.88 7.42
N ALA A 46 12.82 -7.97 7.05
CA ALA A 46 11.41 -8.26 6.84
C ALA A 46 11.19 -9.27 5.70
N LEU A 47 11.86 -9.09 4.55
CA LEU A 47 11.80 -10.03 3.43
C LEU A 47 12.33 -11.42 3.82
N LEU A 48 13.43 -11.49 4.57
CA LEU A 48 13.97 -12.76 5.05
C LEU A 48 13.01 -13.46 6.02
N SER A 49 12.39 -12.70 6.92
CA SER A 49 11.36 -13.22 7.85
C SER A 49 10.16 -13.78 7.08
N GLN A 50 9.66 -13.03 6.09
CA GLN A 50 8.57 -13.45 5.22
C GLN A 50 8.91 -14.73 4.44
N HIS A 51 10.13 -14.83 3.88
CA HIS A 51 10.60 -16.02 3.19
C HIS A 51 10.64 -17.25 4.12
N LYS A 52 11.16 -17.10 5.34
CA LYS A 52 11.16 -18.18 6.35
C LYS A 52 9.74 -18.64 6.68
N ALA A 53 8.83 -17.69 6.91
CA ALA A 53 7.43 -17.98 7.22
C ALA A 53 6.71 -18.73 6.07
N LEU A 54 7.04 -18.41 4.82
CA LEU A 54 6.41 -19.02 3.64
C LEU A 54 7.13 -20.27 3.10
N SER A 55 8.32 -20.61 3.62
CA SER A 55 9.20 -21.66 3.10
C SER A 55 8.51 -22.99 2.75
N LYS A 56 7.67 -23.52 3.66
CA LYS A 56 6.92 -24.76 3.42
C LYS A 56 5.94 -24.66 2.25
N ARG A 57 5.24 -23.53 2.13
CA ARG A 57 4.27 -23.25 1.05
C ARG A 57 4.97 -22.97 -0.27
N LEU A 58 6.13 -22.32 -0.23
CA LEU A 58 6.98 -22.14 -1.40
C LEU A 58 7.49 -23.50 -1.91
N ALA A 59 7.91 -24.41 -1.04
CA ALA A 59 8.38 -25.73 -1.44
C ALA A 59 7.26 -26.69 -1.90
N ASN A 60 6.07 -26.58 -1.29
CA ASN A 60 4.95 -27.51 -1.52
C ASN A 60 3.67 -26.73 -1.84
N ASN A 61 3.35 -26.64 -3.13
CA ASN A 61 2.14 -26.00 -3.62
C ASN A 61 1.71 -26.60 -4.97
N GLN A 62 0.49 -26.27 -5.38
CA GLN A 62 -0.13 -26.71 -6.62
C GLN A 62 0.51 -26.19 -7.92
N PHE A 63 1.44 -25.22 -7.84
CA PHE A 63 2.09 -24.63 -9.00
C PHE A 63 3.37 -25.36 -9.39
N ASN A 64 3.83 -26.31 -8.56
CA ASN A 64 5.09 -27.05 -8.74
C ASN A 64 6.30 -26.12 -8.98
N ARG A 65 6.25 -24.93 -8.37
CA ARG A 65 7.26 -23.86 -8.45
C ARG A 65 7.34 -23.16 -7.09
N PRO A 66 8.45 -22.48 -6.76
CA PRO A 66 8.59 -21.76 -5.50
C PRO A 66 7.80 -20.45 -5.51
N ILE A 67 6.46 -20.56 -5.55
CA ILE A 67 5.50 -19.46 -5.62
C ILE A 67 4.31 -19.73 -4.69
N THR A 68 3.83 -18.70 -4.01
CA THR A 68 2.61 -18.74 -3.21
C THR A 68 1.75 -17.50 -3.49
N LEU A 69 0.44 -17.72 -3.56
CA LEU A 69 -0.57 -16.69 -3.70
C LEU A 69 -1.37 -16.60 -2.39
N ASN A 70 -1.51 -15.40 -1.85
CA ASN A 70 -2.48 -15.08 -0.82
C ASN A 70 -3.55 -14.19 -1.44
N SER A 71 -4.82 -14.55 -1.27
CA SER A 71 -5.94 -13.72 -1.70
C SER A 71 -6.92 -13.60 -0.55
N SER A 72 -7.34 -12.38 -0.23
CA SER A 72 -8.34 -12.09 0.77
C SER A 72 -9.31 -11.06 0.23
N GLU A 73 -10.59 -11.25 0.50
CA GLU A 73 -11.66 -10.34 0.12
C GLU A 73 -12.45 -9.95 1.37
N THR A 74 -12.64 -8.65 1.56
CA THR A 74 -13.58 -8.05 2.51
C THR A 74 -14.61 -7.25 1.70
N PRO A 75 -15.75 -6.84 2.29
CA PRO A 75 -16.73 -6.01 1.58
C PRO A 75 -16.14 -4.72 1.00
N GLU A 76 -15.09 -4.18 1.62
CA GLU A 76 -14.43 -2.94 1.23
C GLU A 76 -13.16 -3.16 0.39
N GLN A 77 -12.56 -4.36 0.41
CA GLN A 77 -11.24 -4.57 -0.16
C GLN A 77 -11.03 -5.97 -0.73
N LEU A 78 -10.56 -6.02 -1.98
CA LEU A 78 -9.92 -7.20 -2.56
C LEU A 78 -8.39 -7.04 -2.49
N LYS A 79 -7.69 -8.02 -1.92
CA LYS A 79 -6.24 -8.03 -1.80
C LYS A 79 -5.67 -9.35 -2.32
N GLY A 80 -4.71 -9.26 -3.24
CA GLY A 80 -3.92 -10.38 -3.74
C GLY A 80 -2.43 -10.12 -3.57
N GLU A 81 -1.67 -11.10 -3.10
CA GLU A 81 -0.22 -11.03 -2.93
C GLU A 81 0.42 -12.30 -3.50
N ILE A 82 1.46 -12.13 -4.32
CA ILE A 82 2.26 -13.23 -4.86
C ILE A 82 3.67 -13.12 -4.29
N TYR A 83 4.16 -14.21 -3.70
CA TYR A 83 5.53 -14.33 -3.23
C TYR A 83 6.22 -15.45 -4.02
N ALA A 84 7.38 -15.18 -4.59
CA ALA A 84 8.13 -16.14 -5.37
C ALA A 84 9.63 -16.09 -5.05
N VAL A 85 10.31 -17.23 -5.15
CA VAL A 85 11.79 -17.29 -5.16
C VAL A 85 12.25 -17.24 -6.61
N LEU A 86 13.06 -16.23 -6.93
CA LEU A 86 13.71 -16.10 -8.23
C LEU A 86 15.15 -16.60 -8.11
N ASP A 87 15.48 -17.66 -8.85
CA ASP A 87 16.85 -18.21 -8.90
C ASP A 87 17.74 -17.36 -9.83
N TYR A 88 17.90 -16.10 -9.48
CA TYR A 88 18.72 -15.11 -10.19
C TYR A 88 19.46 -14.23 -9.18
N PRO A 89 20.66 -13.71 -9.54
CA PRO A 89 21.37 -12.78 -8.68
C PRO A 89 20.51 -11.56 -8.33
N PHE A 90 20.49 -11.18 -7.04
CA PHE A 90 19.66 -10.07 -6.56
C PHE A 90 19.91 -8.76 -7.34
N ALA A 91 21.17 -8.44 -7.64
CA ALA A 91 21.51 -7.25 -8.42
C ALA A 91 20.87 -7.25 -9.82
N THR A 92 20.81 -8.41 -10.48
CA THR A 92 20.15 -8.55 -11.79
C THR A 92 18.65 -8.30 -11.67
N VAL A 93 18.00 -8.90 -10.67
CA VAL A 93 16.56 -8.72 -10.43
C VAL A 93 16.24 -7.27 -10.06
N ASN A 94 17.03 -6.68 -9.16
CA ASN A 94 16.88 -5.29 -8.73
C ASN A 94 17.00 -4.33 -9.91
N ASN A 95 18.02 -4.50 -10.77
CA ASN A 95 18.21 -3.66 -11.95
C ASN A 95 17.10 -3.85 -12.98
N ALA A 96 16.59 -5.08 -13.15
CA ALA A 96 15.51 -5.37 -14.07
C ALA A 96 14.18 -4.76 -13.60
N LEU A 97 13.80 -4.99 -12.34
CA LEU A 97 12.51 -4.56 -11.80
C LEU A 97 12.47 -3.06 -11.46
N ASN A 98 13.61 -2.41 -11.24
CA ASN A 98 13.66 -0.97 -11.01
C ASN A 98 13.61 -0.11 -12.28
N GLN A 99 13.44 -0.73 -13.45
CA GLN A 99 13.27 -0.02 -14.72
C GLN A 99 11.79 -0.02 -15.13
N PRO A 100 11.10 1.13 -15.10
CA PRO A 100 9.68 1.24 -15.43
C PRO A 100 9.31 0.64 -16.79
N LYS A 101 10.20 0.78 -17.79
CA LYS A 101 9.97 0.21 -19.13
C LYS A 101 9.83 -1.31 -19.10
N HIS A 102 10.64 -2.01 -18.29
CA HIS A 102 10.58 -3.47 -18.21
C HIS A 102 9.24 -3.97 -17.67
N TRP A 103 8.57 -3.19 -16.81
CA TRP A 103 7.21 -3.52 -16.41
C TRP A 103 6.24 -3.51 -17.59
N CYS A 104 6.37 -2.58 -18.53
CA CYS A 104 5.57 -2.63 -19.75
C CYS A 104 5.88 -3.82 -20.64
N ASP A 105 7.16 -4.21 -20.74
CA ASP A 105 7.58 -5.40 -21.49
C ASP A 105 6.94 -6.68 -20.91
N ALA A 106 6.73 -6.74 -19.59
CA ALA A 106 6.04 -7.87 -18.93
C ALA A 106 4.50 -7.76 -19.00
N LEU A 107 3.95 -6.58 -18.72
CA LEU A 107 2.50 -6.36 -18.62
C LEU A 107 1.79 -6.55 -19.97
N ILE A 108 2.42 -6.12 -21.08
CA ILE A 108 1.84 -6.25 -22.42
C ILE A 108 1.60 -7.71 -22.84
N LEU A 109 2.23 -8.68 -22.16
CA LEU A 109 2.04 -10.11 -22.41
C LEU A 109 0.64 -10.60 -22.01
N HIS A 110 -0.07 -9.87 -21.15
CA HIS A 110 -1.43 -10.21 -20.78
C HIS A 110 -2.41 -9.80 -21.89
N ILE A 111 -3.24 -10.72 -22.38
CA ILE A 111 -4.16 -10.52 -23.53
C ILE A 111 -5.10 -9.31 -23.42
N ASN A 112 -5.39 -8.88 -22.19
CA ASN A 112 -6.22 -7.71 -21.91
C ASN A 112 -5.44 -6.38 -21.83
N ILE A 113 -4.13 -6.36 -22.05
CA ILE A 113 -3.32 -5.14 -22.11
C ILE A 113 -3.02 -4.86 -23.58
N LYS A 114 -3.59 -3.78 -24.13
CA LYS A 114 -3.46 -3.42 -25.55
C LYS A 114 -2.36 -2.39 -25.80
N TYR A 115 -1.94 -1.68 -24.77
CA TYR A 115 -0.84 -0.73 -24.81
C TYR A 115 -0.27 -0.58 -23.40
N CYS A 116 1.05 -0.43 -23.32
CA CYS A 116 1.74 -0.01 -22.11
C CYS A 116 2.91 0.90 -22.48
N ARG A 117 3.03 2.04 -21.80
CA ARG A 117 4.21 2.89 -21.88
C ARG A 117 4.53 3.51 -20.53
N ALA A 118 5.79 3.44 -20.14
CA ALA A 118 6.34 4.24 -19.06
C ALA A 118 6.74 5.62 -19.58
N GLU A 119 6.34 6.68 -18.89
CA GLU A 119 6.78 8.04 -19.13
C GLU A 119 7.42 8.60 -17.86
N THR A 120 8.68 9.03 -17.98
CA THR A 120 9.44 9.63 -16.89
C THR A 120 9.68 11.09 -17.19
N ASN A 121 9.34 11.96 -16.25
CA ASN A 121 9.57 13.39 -16.32
C ASN A 121 10.13 13.92 -14.98
N LYS A 122 10.27 15.25 -14.85
CA LYS A 122 10.83 15.87 -13.63
C LYS A 122 10.01 15.60 -12.35
N THR A 123 8.73 15.23 -12.47
CA THR A 123 7.80 15.01 -11.35
C THR A 123 7.69 13.55 -10.93
N GLY A 124 8.25 12.61 -11.71
CA GLY A 124 8.20 11.19 -11.40
C GLY A 124 8.03 10.33 -12.65
N THR A 125 7.65 9.08 -12.45
CA THR A 125 7.32 8.15 -13.54
C THR A 125 5.87 7.73 -13.46
N VAL A 126 5.18 7.77 -14.60
CA VAL A 126 3.81 7.30 -14.77
C VAL A 126 3.78 6.16 -15.79
N MET A 127 3.05 5.11 -15.45
CA MET A 127 2.79 3.95 -16.30
C MET A 127 1.41 4.12 -16.94
N HIS A 128 1.36 4.30 -18.25
CA HIS A 128 0.12 4.41 -19.02
C HIS A 128 -0.24 3.07 -19.64
N LEU A 129 -1.40 2.53 -19.27
CA LEU A 129 -1.93 1.28 -19.79
C LEU A 129 -3.25 1.51 -20.53
N ASN A 130 -3.49 0.73 -21.58
CA ASN A 130 -4.82 0.55 -22.15
C ASN A 130 -5.29 -0.88 -21.89
N LEU A 131 -6.34 -1.01 -21.10
CA LEU A 131 -6.97 -2.27 -20.73
C LEU A 131 -8.15 -2.54 -21.67
N GLY A 132 -8.10 -3.68 -22.35
CA GLY A 132 -9.11 -4.12 -23.32
C GLY A 132 -9.70 -5.48 -22.98
N LYS A 133 -10.54 -5.95 -23.89
CA LYS A 133 -11.15 -7.27 -23.92
C LYS A 133 -10.20 -8.27 -24.60
N LYS A 134 -10.56 -9.54 -24.55
CA LYS A 134 -9.77 -10.64 -25.14
C LYS A 134 -9.73 -10.63 -26.67
N HIS A 135 -10.64 -9.90 -27.33
CA HIS A 135 -10.68 -9.76 -28.79
C HIS A 135 -9.98 -8.48 -29.26
N ASP A 136 -9.86 -8.32 -30.58
CA ASP A 136 -9.30 -7.11 -31.17
C ASP A 136 -10.15 -5.88 -30.87
N GLN A 137 -9.47 -4.80 -30.52
CA GLN A 137 -10.04 -3.49 -30.21
C GLN A 137 -9.03 -2.41 -30.58
N THR A 138 -9.53 -1.26 -31.01
CA THR A 138 -8.70 -0.06 -31.17
C THR A 138 -8.33 0.51 -29.80
N LEU A 139 -7.23 1.27 -29.72
CA LEU A 139 -6.84 1.95 -28.47
C LEU A 139 -7.85 3.01 -28.00
N ALA A 140 -8.75 3.47 -28.88
CA ALA A 140 -9.80 4.41 -28.50
C ALA A 140 -10.93 3.75 -27.71
N GLU A 141 -11.14 2.44 -27.87
CA GLU A 141 -12.23 1.67 -27.25
C GLU A 141 -11.81 1.02 -25.92
N THR A 142 -10.54 1.14 -25.55
CA THR A 142 -9.98 0.55 -24.33
C THR A 142 -10.06 1.49 -23.14
N TYR A 143 -10.10 0.92 -21.94
CA TYR A 143 -10.02 1.69 -20.70
C TYR A 143 -8.59 2.17 -20.45
N LYS A 144 -8.41 3.47 -20.24
CA LYS A 144 -7.10 4.09 -19.98
C LYS A 144 -6.84 4.12 -18.48
N ALA A 145 -5.74 3.50 -18.06
CA ALA A 145 -5.27 3.51 -16.68
C ALA A 145 -3.90 4.18 -16.60
N SER A 146 -3.69 4.98 -15.56
CA SER A 146 -2.41 5.62 -15.26
C SER A 146 -2.01 5.30 -13.83
N PHE A 147 -0.80 4.76 -13.64
CA PHE A 147 -0.28 4.41 -12.33
C PHE A 147 1.03 5.14 -12.07
N ASN A 148 1.19 5.71 -10.87
CA ASN A 148 2.48 6.23 -10.45
C ASN A 148 3.42 5.06 -10.16
N TYR A 149 4.63 5.13 -10.73
CA TYR A 149 5.69 4.17 -10.44
C TYR A 149 6.60 4.73 -9.35
N GLN A 150 6.81 3.96 -8.28
CA GLN A 150 7.68 4.31 -7.17
C GLN A 150 8.50 3.10 -6.73
N GLU A 151 9.80 3.31 -6.55
CA GLU A 151 10.69 2.34 -5.94
C GLU A 151 10.56 2.43 -4.41
N ILE A 152 10.14 1.34 -3.75
CA ILE A 152 9.83 1.33 -2.31
C ILE A 152 11.10 1.57 -1.45
N SER A 153 12.29 1.21 -1.95
CA SER A 153 13.56 1.45 -1.24
C SER A 153 13.94 2.94 -1.18
N LYS A 154 13.47 3.75 -2.16
CA LYS A 154 13.81 5.17 -2.32
C LYS A 154 12.72 6.13 -1.84
N ALA A 155 11.60 5.61 -1.35
CA ALA A 155 10.39 6.38 -1.02
C ALA A 155 10.51 7.29 0.22
#